data_AF-A0A7K5HRG3-F1
#
_entry.id   AF-A0A7K5HRG3-F1
#
_cell.length_a   1.000
_cell.length_b   1.000
_cell.length_c   1.000
_cell.angle_alpha   90.00
_cell.angle_beta   90.00
_cell.angle_gamma   90.00
#
_symmetry.space_group_name_H-M   'P 1'
#
loop_
_entity.id
_entity.type
_entity.pdbx_description
1 polymer ?
#
loop_
_entity_poly.entity_id
_entity_poly.type
_entity_poly.pdbx_seq_one_letter_code
_entity_poly.pdbx_strand_id
1 'polypeptide(L)'
;RPRHPRARTMLPLLLLLLATAHGLDKLPYVPTLASPTLGGQTTTSTFVLEQPRCVFTIIPRDAVIWLVVAVPSGRWGEGGKHPGQGSLLIPVPLPSAVPSFNNSLGPGTPERSFQGFPTTAPAYMTLNTTVLNYPCPKTAGDINVLRVGSETACTGDETRPTCNGPLPGPGPYRVKFLALEGSEPVAETAWSSPIALQTARPPSSTSTAGPQRSAGMVALTAILPILLAALLAALVAMLVFAGGDACGGSSAFTKPEAVAVQRYNTHHVYDQPAARL
;
A
#
# COMPACT_ATOMS: atom_id res chain seq x y z
N ARG A 1 82.44 -27.47 -38.45
CA ARG A 1 81.18 -27.94 -37.82
C ARG A 1 80.51 -26.78 -37.11
N PRO A 2 79.46 -26.14 -37.64
CA PRO A 2 78.64 -25.22 -36.86
C PRO A 2 77.58 -26.03 -36.11
N ARG A 3 77.50 -25.86 -34.79
CA ARG A 3 76.38 -26.38 -33.98
C ARG A 3 75.36 -25.26 -33.82
N HIS A 4 74.23 -25.37 -34.51
CA HIS A 4 73.04 -24.57 -34.22
C HIS A 4 72.53 -24.89 -32.79
N PRO A 5 72.29 -23.88 -31.94
CA PRO A 5 71.55 -24.10 -30.71
C PRO A 5 70.05 -24.10 -31.04
N ARG A 6 69.53 -25.33 -31.20
CA ARG A 6 68.23 -25.83 -30.72
C ARG A 6 67.17 -24.77 -30.38
N ALA A 7 66.37 -24.41 -31.38
CA ALA A 7 65.05 -23.79 -31.20
C ALA A 7 64.04 -24.84 -30.69
N ARG A 8 64.12 -25.26 -29.42
CA ARG A 8 63.11 -26.19 -28.84
C ARG A 8 63.01 -26.03 -27.32
N THR A 9 62.36 -24.97 -26.85
CA THR A 9 61.82 -24.88 -25.47
C THR A 9 60.82 -23.74 -25.24
N MET A 10 60.28 -23.08 -26.27
CA MET A 10 59.34 -21.94 -26.13
C MET A 10 57.86 -22.30 -26.38
N LEU A 11 57.50 -23.59 -26.43
CA LEU A 11 56.12 -24.02 -26.64
C LEU A 11 55.32 -24.31 -25.34
N PRO A 12 55.90 -24.84 -24.23
CA PRO A 12 55.09 -25.13 -23.05
C PRO A 12 54.79 -23.88 -22.20
N LEU A 13 55.57 -22.81 -22.34
CA LEU A 13 55.34 -21.54 -21.63
C LEU A 13 54.19 -20.73 -22.26
N LEU A 14 53.96 -20.89 -23.58
CA LEU A 14 52.88 -20.21 -24.29
C LEU A 14 51.49 -20.80 -23.97
N LEU A 15 51.42 -22.08 -23.59
CA LEU A 15 50.18 -22.74 -23.13
C LEU A 15 49.81 -22.39 -21.68
N LEU A 16 50.77 -21.98 -20.84
CA LEU A 16 50.52 -21.53 -19.45
C LEU A 16 50.00 -20.07 -19.38
N LEU A 17 50.03 -19.33 -20.49
CA LEU A 17 49.58 -17.94 -20.59
C LEU A 17 48.17 -17.78 -21.14
N LEU A 18 47.46 -18.89 -21.41
CA LEU A 18 46.01 -18.88 -21.57
C LEU A 18 45.38 -18.75 -20.19
N ALA A 19 45.63 -17.62 -19.52
CA ALA A 19 44.68 -17.10 -18.56
C ALA A 19 43.36 -17.00 -19.34
N THR A 20 42.40 -17.83 -18.98
CA THR A 20 41.06 -17.77 -19.53
C THR A 20 40.54 -16.37 -19.21
N ALA A 21 40.62 -15.47 -20.17
CA ALA A 21 39.88 -14.23 -20.14
C ALA A 21 38.41 -14.65 -20.25
N HIS A 22 37.81 -15.03 -19.11
CA HIS A 22 36.38 -15.20 -19.00
C HIS A 22 35.80 -13.80 -19.23
N GLY A 23 35.32 -13.57 -20.46
CA GLY A 23 34.63 -12.34 -20.80
C GLY A 23 33.35 -12.22 -19.98
N LEU A 24 32.94 -10.99 -19.69
CA LEU A 24 31.68 -10.70 -19.03
C LEU A 24 30.51 -10.96 -20.01
N ASP A 25 29.69 -11.98 -19.72
CA ASP A 25 28.53 -12.30 -20.55
C ASP A 25 27.43 -11.26 -20.44
N LYS A 26 26.95 -10.75 -21.58
CA LYS A 26 25.85 -9.78 -21.66
C LYS A 26 24.55 -10.51 -21.98
N LEU A 27 23.71 -10.70 -20.97
CA LEU A 27 22.43 -11.37 -21.11
C LEU A 27 21.37 -10.41 -21.69
N PRO A 28 20.60 -10.83 -22.71
CA PRO A 28 19.56 -10.01 -23.35
C PRO A 28 18.28 -9.94 -22.50
N TYR A 29 18.41 -9.73 -21.19
CA TYR A 29 17.31 -9.54 -20.26
C TYR A 29 17.27 -8.10 -19.78
N VAL A 30 16.06 -7.55 -19.65
CA VAL A 30 15.81 -6.22 -19.09
C VAL A 30 14.89 -6.41 -17.88
N PRO A 31 15.32 -6.06 -16.66
CA PRO A 31 14.44 -6.12 -15.50
C PRO A 31 13.24 -5.20 -15.68
N THR A 32 12.06 -5.70 -15.33
CA THR A 32 10.81 -4.96 -15.37
C THR A 32 10.13 -5.00 -14.02
N LEU A 33 9.28 -4.01 -13.76
CA LEU A 33 8.33 -4.10 -12.65
C LEU A 33 7.44 -5.34 -12.83
N ALA A 34 6.95 -5.87 -11.70
CA ALA A 34 6.03 -6.99 -11.68
C ALA A 34 4.72 -6.70 -12.43
N SER A 35 3.84 -7.69 -12.60
CA SER A 35 2.53 -7.49 -13.22
C SER A 35 1.78 -6.25 -12.69
N PRO A 36 1.18 -5.40 -13.54
CA PRO A 36 0.38 -4.24 -13.14
C PRO A 36 -0.88 -4.62 -12.36
N THR A 37 -1.31 -5.88 -12.42
CA THR A 37 -2.43 -6.39 -11.62
C THR A 37 -2.06 -6.57 -10.14
N LEU A 38 -0.75 -6.57 -9.81
CA LEU A 38 -0.28 -6.67 -8.44
C LEU A 38 -0.33 -5.29 -7.76
N GLY A 39 -1.15 -5.18 -6.71
CA GLY A 39 -1.20 -3.98 -5.88
C GLY A 39 0.13 -3.68 -5.19
N GLY A 40 0.44 -2.40 -4.98
CA GLY A 40 1.64 -1.98 -4.24
C GLY A 40 2.95 -2.30 -4.98
N GLN A 41 2.92 -2.27 -6.31
CA GLN A 41 4.08 -2.49 -7.18
C GLN A 41 5.17 -1.44 -6.98
N THR A 42 4.78 -0.20 -6.69
CA THR A 42 5.65 0.84 -6.16
C THR A 42 4.98 1.45 -4.93
N THR A 43 5.77 1.78 -3.92
CA THR A 43 5.35 2.55 -2.73
C THR A 43 6.21 3.81 -2.65
N THR A 44 6.21 4.49 -1.51
CA THR A 44 7.10 5.63 -1.25
C THR A 44 8.57 5.24 -1.09
N SER A 45 8.86 3.97 -0.78
CA SER A 45 10.22 3.49 -0.46
C SER A 45 10.54 2.09 -1.03
N THR A 46 9.62 1.47 -1.78
CA THR A 46 9.82 0.12 -2.32
C THR A 46 9.31 0.02 -3.75
N PHE A 47 9.87 -0.90 -4.53
CA PHE A 47 9.27 -1.35 -5.78
C PHE A 47 9.40 -2.86 -5.94
N VAL A 48 8.60 -3.43 -6.84
CA VAL A 48 8.51 -4.88 -7.05
C VAL A 48 8.87 -5.22 -8.49
N LEU A 49 9.87 -6.08 -8.66
CA LEU A 49 10.34 -6.59 -9.95
C LEU A 49 9.80 -8.00 -10.22
N GLU A 50 9.69 -8.36 -11.50
CA GLU A 50 9.63 -9.77 -11.89
C GLU A 50 10.96 -10.48 -11.55
N GLN A 51 10.88 -11.71 -11.03
CA GLN A 51 12.08 -12.52 -10.86
C GLN A 51 12.71 -12.88 -12.23
N PRO A 52 14.06 -12.86 -12.36
CA PRO A 52 14.77 -13.20 -13.58
C PRO A 52 14.86 -14.73 -13.79
N ARG A 53 13.70 -15.41 -13.75
CA ARG A 53 13.62 -16.86 -14.00
C ARG A 53 14.03 -17.18 -15.44
N CYS A 54 14.82 -18.24 -15.60
CA CYS A 54 15.36 -18.66 -16.90
C CYS A 54 16.29 -17.68 -17.60
N VAL A 55 16.87 -16.72 -16.87
CA VAL A 55 17.83 -15.75 -17.43
C VAL A 55 19.27 -16.26 -17.32
N PHE A 56 19.63 -16.83 -16.17
CA PHE A 56 21.00 -17.19 -15.82
C PHE A 56 21.33 -18.67 -16.11
N THR A 57 20.90 -19.18 -17.27
CA THR A 57 20.99 -20.62 -17.57
C THR A 57 22.38 -21.07 -18.04
N ILE A 58 23.24 -20.14 -18.44
CA ILE A 58 24.57 -20.41 -19.03
C ILE A 58 25.74 -20.08 -18.11
N ILE A 59 25.48 -19.59 -16.89
CA ILE A 59 26.52 -19.18 -15.94
C ILE A 59 26.84 -20.30 -14.93
N PRO A 60 28.00 -20.26 -14.23
CA PRO A 60 28.33 -21.21 -13.17
C PRO A 60 27.23 -21.31 -12.10
N ARG A 61 27.00 -22.52 -11.57
CA ARG A 61 25.89 -22.78 -10.62
C ARG A 61 26.10 -22.14 -9.25
N ASP A 62 27.37 -21.97 -8.88
CA ASP A 62 27.85 -21.35 -7.65
C ASP A 62 28.01 -19.83 -7.77
N ALA A 63 27.86 -19.27 -8.98
CA ALA A 63 27.81 -17.83 -9.15
C ALA A 63 26.64 -17.21 -8.36
N VAL A 64 26.94 -16.09 -7.71
CA VAL A 64 25.98 -15.33 -6.91
C VAL A 64 25.43 -14.21 -7.75
N ILE A 65 24.11 -14.21 -7.94
CA ILE A 65 23.36 -13.20 -8.65
C ILE A 65 23.00 -12.09 -7.68
N TRP A 66 23.37 -10.86 -8.02
CA TRP A 66 23.09 -9.66 -7.27
C TRP A 66 22.15 -8.74 -8.05
N LEU A 67 21.25 -8.06 -7.33
CA LEU A 67 20.52 -6.93 -7.86
C LEU A 67 21.34 -5.65 -7.61
N VAL A 68 21.68 -4.95 -8.69
CA VAL A 68 22.25 -3.60 -8.64
C VAL A 68 21.10 -2.60 -8.66
N VAL A 69 21.07 -1.69 -7.69
CA VAL A 69 20.14 -0.56 -7.64
C VAL A 69 20.93 0.72 -7.76
N ALA A 70 20.62 1.53 -8.77
CA ALA A 70 21.40 2.71 -9.13
C ALA A 70 20.52 3.93 -9.35
N VAL A 71 21.12 5.10 -9.13
CA VAL A 71 20.57 6.37 -9.62
C VAL A 71 21.14 6.69 -11.01
N PRO A 72 20.30 6.86 -12.06
CA PRO A 72 20.75 6.99 -13.43
C PRO A 72 21.44 8.33 -13.72
N SER A 73 20.98 9.42 -13.09
CA SER A 73 21.49 10.81 -13.11
C SER A 73 20.35 11.70 -12.59
N GLY A 74 20.64 12.79 -11.88
CA GLY A 74 19.71 13.92 -11.76
C GLY A 74 19.23 14.26 -10.36
N ARG A 75 18.70 15.48 -10.23
CA ARG A 75 18.09 16.03 -9.02
C ARG A 75 16.83 15.25 -8.65
N TRP A 76 16.64 14.93 -7.37
CA TRP A 76 15.33 14.52 -6.88
C TRP A 76 14.38 15.72 -6.97
N GLY A 77 13.28 15.57 -7.68
CA GLY A 77 12.16 16.53 -7.66
C GLY A 77 12.24 17.65 -8.70
N GLU A 78 11.55 17.46 -9.82
CA GLU A 78 10.88 18.58 -10.48
C GLU A 78 9.47 18.13 -10.88
N GLY A 79 8.59 18.11 -9.88
CA GLY A 79 7.17 17.76 -10.01
C GLY A 79 6.32 18.64 -9.10
N GLY A 80 6.52 19.96 -9.19
CA GLY A 80 5.78 20.93 -8.38
C GLY A 80 6.33 22.34 -8.50
N LYS A 81 5.88 23.07 -9.53
CA LYS A 81 6.07 24.51 -9.63
C LYS A 81 5.26 25.18 -8.52
N HIS A 82 5.90 25.64 -7.44
CA HIS A 82 5.32 26.59 -6.49
C HIS A 82 5.99 27.96 -6.68
N PRO A 83 5.25 29.03 -7.07
CA PRO A 83 5.73 30.39 -6.91
C PRO A 83 5.52 30.78 -5.45
N GLY A 84 6.60 31.09 -4.73
CA GLY A 84 6.53 31.77 -3.44
C GLY A 84 6.80 30.90 -2.21
N GLN A 85 8.02 30.38 -2.08
CA GLN A 85 8.76 30.41 -0.81
C GLN A 85 10.21 30.01 -1.07
N GLY A 86 11.14 30.89 -0.72
CA GLY A 86 12.57 30.63 -0.83
C GLY A 86 12.97 29.50 0.09
N SER A 87 13.13 28.29 -0.45
CA SER A 87 13.98 27.26 0.12
C SER A 87 15.21 27.18 -0.77
N LEU A 88 16.28 27.84 -0.35
CA LEU A 88 17.58 27.83 -0.98
C LEU A 88 18.30 26.50 -0.68
N LEU A 89 17.63 25.36 -0.85
CA LEU A 89 18.31 24.07 -0.89
C LEU A 89 18.81 23.87 -2.31
N ILE A 90 20.07 24.20 -2.54
CA ILE A 90 20.79 23.83 -3.77
C ILE A 90 20.55 22.33 -3.96
N PRO A 91 19.86 21.88 -5.01
CA PRO A 91 19.63 20.46 -5.18
C PRO A 91 20.97 19.84 -5.54
N VAL A 92 21.47 19.00 -4.63
CA VAL A 92 22.75 18.30 -4.78
C VAL A 92 22.70 17.47 -6.06
N PRO A 93 23.60 17.68 -7.03
CA PRO A 93 23.69 16.83 -8.20
C PRO A 93 24.05 15.41 -7.75
N LEU A 94 23.18 14.43 -7.96
CA LEU A 94 23.55 13.04 -7.72
C LEU A 94 24.43 12.54 -8.88
N PRO A 95 25.56 11.86 -8.58
CA PRO A 95 26.39 11.25 -9.60
C PRO A 95 25.60 10.22 -10.40
N SER A 96 25.75 10.28 -11.72
CA SER A 96 25.17 9.31 -12.65
C SER A 96 25.87 7.96 -12.52
N ALA A 97 25.21 6.96 -11.93
CA ALA A 97 25.83 5.63 -11.76
C ALA A 97 25.76 4.78 -13.03
N VAL A 98 24.73 4.94 -13.87
CA VAL A 98 24.45 4.01 -14.98
C VAL A 98 25.50 4.01 -16.11
N PRO A 99 25.94 5.16 -16.66
CA PRO A 99 26.96 5.18 -17.72
C PRO A 99 28.37 4.94 -17.18
N SER A 100 28.60 5.14 -15.88
CA SER A 100 29.92 5.02 -15.23
C SER A 100 30.03 3.76 -14.36
N PHE A 101 29.05 2.85 -14.42
CA PHE A 101 28.98 1.72 -13.51
C PHE A 101 30.15 0.76 -13.72
N ASN A 102 31.02 0.64 -12.72
CA ASN A 102 32.10 -0.33 -12.71
C ASN A 102 31.64 -1.68 -12.11
N ASN A 103 31.65 -2.73 -12.92
CA ASN A 103 31.26 -4.09 -12.50
C ASN A 103 32.32 -4.79 -11.64
N SER A 104 33.56 -4.27 -11.58
CA SER A 104 34.65 -4.85 -10.78
C SER A 104 34.57 -4.47 -9.30
N LEU A 105 33.70 -3.53 -8.92
CA LEU A 105 33.50 -3.17 -7.51
C LEU A 105 32.52 -4.15 -6.87
N GLY A 106 33.00 -4.82 -5.82
CA GLY A 106 32.28 -5.88 -5.15
C GLY A 106 31.07 -5.39 -4.33
N PRO A 107 30.14 -6.30 -3.98
CA PRO A 107 29.02 -5.98 -3.10
C PRO A 107 29.50 -5.53 -1.71
N GLY A 108 28.86 -4.51 -1.16
CA GLY A 108 29.09 -4.06 0.22
C GLY A 108 30.38 -3.25 0.46
N THR A 109 31.17 -2.94 -0.59
CA THR A 109 32.24 -1.93 -0.47
C THR A 109 31.65 -0.54 -0.22
N PRO A 110 32.43 0.45 0.23
CA PRO A 110 31.93 1.82 0.42
C PRO A 110 31.23 2.42 -0.80
N GLU A 111 31.61 2.02 -2.02
CA GLU A 111 31.03 2.47 -3.29
C GLU A 111 29.80 1.66 -3.73
N ARG A 112 29.48 0.57 -3.01
CA ARG A 112 28.41 -0.40 -3.32
C ARG A 112 27.54 -0.75 -2.12
N SER A 113 27.67 -0.04 -1.01
CA SER A 113 26.91 -0.27 0.21
C SER A 113 25.59 0.48 0.21
N PHE A 114 24.59 -0.09 0.89
CA PHE A 114 23.29 0.54 1.09
C PHE A 114 23.41 1.81 1.95
N GLN A 115 24.26 1.82 2.97
CA GLN A 115 24.41 2.95 3.90
C GLN A 115 25.00 4.19 3.22
N GLY A 116 25.83 3.99 2.19
CA GLY A 116 26.31 5.09 1.35
C GLY A 116 25.31 5.53 0.28
N PHE A 117 24.26 4.77 0.02
CA PHE A 117 23.33 5.05 -1.06
C PHE A 117 22.32 6.15 -0.68
N PRO A 118 22.07 7.15 -1.54
CA PRO A 118 22.57 7.35 -2.91
C PRO A 118 23.68 8.42 -2.98
N THR A 119 24.23 8.84 -1.84
CA THR A 119 25.08 10.03 -1.70
C THR A 119 26.54 9.72 -1.97
N THR A 120 27.15 8.86 -1.15
CA THR A 120 28.56 8.44 -1.28
C THR A 120 28.68 7.22 -2.19
N ALA A 121 27.63 6.40 -2.28
CA ALA A 121 27.50 5.29 -3.21
C ALA A 121 26.37 5.60 -4.22
N PRO A 122 26.66 5.84 -5.52
CA PRO A 122 25.62 6.11 -6.51
C PRO A 122 24.84 4.84 -6.92
N ALA A 123 25.28 3.68 -6.46
CA ALA A 123 24.59 2.41 -6.60
C ALA A 123 24.95 1.49 -5.44
N TYR A 124 24.05 0.58 -5.08
CA TYR A 124 24.30 -0.48 -4.11
C TYR A 124 23.88 -1.83 -4.66
N MET A 125 24.36 -2.89 -4.01
CA MET A 125 24.06 -4.27 -4.40
C MET A 125 23.32 -4.98 -3.27
N THR A 126 22.24 -5.68 -3.62
CA THR A 126 21.38 -6.36 -2.66
C THR A 126 20.70 -7.60 -3.27
N LEU A 127 19.85 -8.27 -2.50
CA LEU A 127 19.04 -9.42 -2.91
C LEU A 127 19.88 -10.51 -3.60
N ASN A 128 20.99 -10.89 -2.94
CA ASN A 128 21.84 -11.93 -3.47
C ASN A 128 21.17 -13.29 -3.45
N THR A 129 21.47 -14.10 -4.45
CA THR A 129 20.94 -15.46 -4.54
C THR A 129 21.74 -16.30 -5.53
N THR A 130 21.48 -17.61 -5.58
CA THR A 130 22.10 -18.51 -6.56
C THR A 130 21.16 -18.80 -7.72
N VAL A 131 21.70 -19.35 -8.81
CA VAL A 131 20.94 -19.74 -10.01
C VAL A 131 19.77 -20.68 -9.68
N LEU A 132 19.92 -21.52 -8.65
CA LEU A 132 18.90 -22.50 -8.23
C LEU A 132 17.59 -21.85 -7.74
N ASN A 133 17.66 -20.61 -7.25
CA ASN A 133 16.49 -19.86 -6.77
C ASN A 133 15.72 -19.15 -7.89
N TYR A 134 16.17 -19.25 -9.15
CA TYR A 134 15.45 -18.79 -10.34
C TYR A 134 15.15 -19.93 -11.34
N PRO A 135 14.44 -20.99 -10.91
CA PRO A 135 14.30 -22.22 -11.67
C PRO A 135 13.43 -22.04 -12.93
N CYS A 136 13.61 -22.94 -13.90
CA CYS A 136 12.72 -23.12 -15.06
C CYS A 136 11.77 -24.31 -14.87
N PRO A 137 10.57 -24.31 -15.48
CA PRO A 137 9.99 -23.26 -16.33
C PRO A 137 9.29 -22.15 -15.51
N LYS A 138 9.02 -21.00 -16.15
CA LYS A 138 8.14 -19.96 -15.59
C LYS A 138 6.68 -20.44 -15.71
N THR A 139 6.10 -20.94 -14.63
CA THR A 139 4.68 -21.37 -14.61
C THR A 139 3.78 -20.15 -14.79
N ALA A 140 2.80 -20.24 -15.69
CA ALA A 140 1.80 -19.19 -15.86
C ALA A 140 0.87 -19.15 -14.62
N GLY A 141 0.68 -17.96 -14.05
CA GLY A 141 -0.16 -17.75 -12.86
C GLY A 141 0.61 -17.66 -11.54
N ASP A 142 1.86 -18.12 -11.47
CA ASP A 142 2.67 -17.96 -10.27
C ASP A 142 3.14 -16.51 -10.09
N ILE A 143 2.97 -15.97 -8.88
CA ILE A 143 3.46 -14.65 -8.51
C ILE A 143 4.89 -14.77 -7.99
N ASN A 144 5.87 -14.63 -8.89
CA ASN A 144 7.30 -14.70 -8.57
C ASN A 144 7.95 -13.32 -8.69
N VAL A 145 8.12 -12.65 -7.55
CA VAL A 145 8.58 -11.26 -7.50
C VAL A 145 9.78 -11.05 -6.59
N LEU A 146 10.48 -9.94 -6.80
CA LEU A 146 11.52 -9.41 -5.93
C LEU A 146 11.10 -8.03 -5.44
N ARG A 147 10.88 -7.88 -4.14
CA ARG A 147 10.59 -6.58 -3.54
C ARG A 147 11.89 -5.91 -3.14
N VAL A 148 12.18 -4.76 -3.74
CA VAL A 148 13.32 -3.91 -3.40
C VAL A 148 12.91 -2.94 -2.32
N GLY A 149 13.74 -2.81 -1.28
CA GLY A 149 13.56 -1.89 -0.16
C GLY A 149 12.72 -2.42 1.01
N SER A 150 12.57 -3.73 1.16
CA SER A 150 11.68 -4.32 2.16
C SER A 150 12.31 -4.51 3.56
N GLU A 151 13.62 -4.37 3.70
CA GLU A 151 14.33 -4.65 4.97
C GLU A 151 14.50 -3.37 5.80
N THR A 152 13.46 -2.98 6.55
CA THR A 152 13.53 -1.77 7.40
C THR A 152 14.53 -1.91 8.56
N ALA A 153 14.75 -3.14 9.04
CA ALA A 153 15.55 -3.43 10.22
C ALA A 153 17.03 -3.03 10.11
N CYS A 154 17.58 -2.98 8.89
CA CYS A 154 19.00 -2.70 8.67
C CYS A 154 19.30 -1.23 8.31
N THR A 155 18.30 -0.34 8.35
CA THR A 155 18.45 1.04 7.86
C THR A 155 19.61 1.78 8.55
N GLY A 156 19.86 1.48 9.83
CA GLY A 156 20.99 2.00 10.60
C GLY A 156 22.05 0.96 10.96
N ASP A 157 22.03 -0.23 10.34
CA ASP A 157 22.97 -1.31 10.65
C ASP A 157 24.11 -1.34 9.64
N GLU A 158 25.24 -0.71 9.99
CA GLU A 158 26.43 -0.65 9.12
C GLU A 158 27.13 -2.01 8.96
N THR A 159 26.82 -3.00 9.80
CA THR A 159 27.39 -4.36 9.67
C THR A 159 26.78 -5.13 8.49
N ARG A 160 25.70 -4.60 7.91
CA ARG A 160 24.97 -5.19 6.77
C ARG A 160 25.01 -4.28 5.54
N PRO A 161 26.16 -4.18 4.85
CA PRO A 161 26.33 -3.22 3.77
C PRO A 161 25.55 -3.56 2.49
N THR A 162 25.11 -4.81 2.33
CA THR A 162 24.35 -5.28 1.16
C THR A 162 22.83 -5.35 1.39
N CYS A 163 22.35 -4.65 2.42
CA CYS A 163 20.98 -4.77 2.84
C CYS A 163 19.96 -4.30 1.78
N ASN A 164 18.78 -4.93 1.74
CA ASN A 164 17.66 -4.52 0.93
C ASN A 164 16.81 -3.43 1.62
N GLY A 165 17.48 -2.38 2.09
CA GLY A 165 16.86 -1.34 2.92
C GLY A 165 15.96 -0.38 2.13
N PRO A 166 15.04 0.34 2.79
CA PRO A 166 14.07 1.22 2.16
C PRO A 166 14.72 2.29 1.28
N LEU A 167 14.13 2.54 0.11
CA LEU A 167 14.65 3.53 -0.83
C LEU A 167 14.40 4.96 -0.32
N PRO A 168 15.40 5.86 -0.43
CA PRO A 168 15.41 7.15 0.26
C PRO A 168 14.61 8.27 -0.43
N GLY A 169 14.14 8.09 -1.66
CA GLY A 169 13.53 9.16 -2.44
C GLY A 169 12.66 8.67 -3.60
N PRO A 170 12.03 9.59 -4.36
CA PRO A 170 10.97 9.25 -5.31
C PRO A 170 11.42 8.62 -6.65
N GLY A 171 12.70 8.38 -6.87
CA GLY A 171 13.20 8.01 -8.21
C GLY A 171 13.64 9.23 -9.06
N PRO A 172 14.17 8.97 -10.26
CA PRO A 172 14.16 7.67 -10.92
C PRO A 172 15.28 6.74 -10.42
N TYR A 173 14.95 5.48 -10.18
CA TYR A 173 15.90 4.39 -9.99
C TYR A 173 16.08 3.60 -11.28
N ARG A 174 17.23 2.94 -11.44
CA ARG A 174 17.44 1.90 -12.44
C ARG A 174 18.06 0.68 -11.81
N VAL A 175 17.73 -0.49 -12.35
CA VAL A 175 18.26 -1.76 -11.86
C VAL A 175 18.83 -2.61 -12.97
N LYS A 176 19.78 -3.47 -12.63
CA LYS A 176 20.25 -4.59 -13.44
C LYS A 176 20.64 -5.74 -12.53
N PHE A 177 20.80 -6.92 -13.09
CA PHE A 177 21.39 -8.04 -12.38
C PHE A 177 22.85 -8.23 -12.81
N LEU A 178 23.70 -8.59 -11.86
CA LEU A 178 25.12 -8.89 -12.04
C LEU A 178 25.42 -10.21 -11.33
N ALA A 179 25.96 -11.18 -12.06
CA ALA A 179 26.39 -12.45 -11.52
C ALA A 179 27.90 -12.43 -11.27
N LEU A 180 28.30 -12.86 -10.08
CA LEU A 180 29.69 -12.91 -9.63
C LEU A 180 30.10 -14.34 -9.31
N GLU A 181 31.24 -14.79 -9.82
CA GLU A 181 31.91 -16.02 -9.38
C GLU A 181 33.03 -15.61 -8.41
N GLY A 182 32.76 -15.73 -7.11
CA GLY A 182 33.55 -15.06 -6.09
C GLY A 182 33.43 -13.53 -6.21
N SER A 183 34.53 -12.86 -6.55
CA SER A 183 34.57 -11.41 -6.80
C SER A 183 34.55 -11.04 -8.29
N GLU A 184 34.68 -12.04 -9.18
CA GLU A 184 34.82 -11.80 -10.61
C GLU A 184 33.44 -11.73 -11.29
N PRO A 185 33.15 -10.67 -12.06
CA PRO A 185 31.89 -10.55 -12.77
C PRO A 185 31.86 -11.48 -13.99
N VAL A 186 30.92 -12.42 -14.00
CA VAL A 186 30.79 -13.44 -15.06
C VAL A 186 29.64 -13.17 -16.02
N ALA A 187 28.56 -12.53 -15.55
CA ALA A 187 27.45 -12.13 -16.44
C ALA A 187 26.70 -10.91 -15.92
N GLU A 188 26.05 -10.16 -16.81
CA GLU A 188 25.14 -9.07 -16.45
C GLU A 188 23.96 -8.94 -17.39
N THR A 189 22.90 -8.28 -16.91
CA THR A 189 21.74 -7.93 -17.73
C THR A 189 21.81 -6.48 -18.21
N ALA A 190 20.93 -6.11 -19.14
CA ALA A 190 20.69 -4.71 -19.45
C ALA A 190 20.08 -3.98 -18.25
N TRP A 191 20.21 -2.64 -18.25
CA TRP A 191 19.53 -1.76 -17.29
C TRP A 191 18.03 -1.68 -17.57
N SER A 192 17.23 -1.61 -16.52
CA SER A 192 15.78 -1.36 -16.60
C SER A 192 15.45 0.02 -17.16
N SER A 193 14.18 0.22 -17.54
CA SER A 193 13.60 1.56 -17.65
C SER A 193 13.68 2.30 -16.29
N PRO A 194 13.66 3.64 -16.27
CA PRO A 194 13.55 4.41 -15.04
C PRO A 194 12.33 3.99 -14.20
N ILE A 195 12.52 3.79 -12.90
CA ILE A 195 11.48 3.42 -11.93
C ILE A 195 11.27 4.58 -10.98
N ALA A 196 10.07 5.15 -10.98
CA ALA A 196 9.67 6.18 -10.02
C ALA A 196 8.84 5.57 -8.89
N LEU A 197 9.08 6.05 -7.68
CA LEU A 197 8.31 5.73 -6.49
C LEU A 197 7.16 6.72 -6.30
N GLN A 198 6.18 6.31 -5.51
CA GLN A 198 5.06 7.18 -5.20
C GLN A 198 5.52 8.34 -4.31
N THR A 199 5.10 9.55 -4.65
CA THR A 199 5.36 10.72 -3.81
C THR A 199 4.14 10.98 -2.93
N ALA A 200 4.34 11.10 -1.62
CA ALA A 200 3.27 11.52 -0.72
C ALA A 200 2.85 12.95 -1.08
N ARG A 201 1.56 13.15 -1.32
CA ARG A 201 1.01 14.47 -1.54
C ARG A 201 1.06 15.24 -0.20
N PRO A 202 1.73 16.41 -0.12
CA PRO A 202 1.81 17.14 1.13
C PRO A 202 0.40 17.60 1.56
N PRO A 203 0.09 17.56 2.87
CA PRO A 203 -1.23 17.92 3.39
C PRO A 203 -1.65 19.37 3.05
N SER A 204 -0.69 20.24 2.76
CA SER A 204 -0.96 21.62 2.29
C SER A 204 -1.54 21.70 0.88
N SER A 205 -1.49 20.61 0.11
CA SER A 205 -2.05 20.52 -1.25
C SER A 205 -3.33 19.68 -1.31
N THR A 206 -3.73 19.04 -0.21
CA THR A 206 -5.11 18.62 -0.04
C THR A 206 -5.91 19.86 0.29
N SER A 207 -6.70 20.34 -0.68
CA SER A 207 -7.75 21.29 -0.38
C SER A 207 -8.53 20.75 0.82
N THR A 208 -8.45 21.44 1.95
CA THR A 208 -9.37 21.30 3.08
C THR A 208 -10.77 21.83 2.74
N ALA A 209 -11.14 21.82 1.45
CA ALA A 209 -12.49 21.43 1.10
C ALA A 209 -12.59 19.94 1.48
N GLY A 210 -12.78 19.68 2.78
CA GLY A 210 -13.22 18.37 3.23
C GLY A 210 -14.40 17.93 2.38
N PRO A 211 -14.70 16.61 2.29
CA PRO A 211 -15.87 16.13 1.57
C PRO A 211 -17.01 17.02 2.00
N GLN A 212 -17.47 17.87 1.09
CA GLN A 212 -18.55 18.80 1.35
C GLN A 212 -19.66 17.88 1.76
N ARG A 213 -19.88 17.74 3.07
CA ARG A 213 -20.76 16.71 3.62
C ARG A 213 -22.04 16.98 2.89
N SER A 214 -22.40 16.03 2.01
CA SER A 214 -23.58 16.16 1.17
C SER A 214 -24.66 16.66 2.09
N ALA A 215 -25.22 17.83 1.78
CA ALA A 215 -26.26 18.43 2.60
C ALA A 215 -27.38 17.40 2.90
N GLY A 216 -27.52 16.39 2.03
CA GLY A 216 -28.37 15.22 2.22
C GLY A 216 -28.06 14.38 3.46
N MET A 217 -26.80 14.17 3.87
CA MET A 217 -26.49 13.37 5.06
C MET A 217 -26.90 14.11 6.35
N VAL A 218 -26.72 15.43 6.41
CA VAL A 218 -27.15 16.24 7.56
C VAL A 218 -28.68 16.34 7.61
N ALA A 219 -29.32 16.56 6.45
CA ALA A 219 -30.77 16.61 6.32
C ALA A 219 -31.43 15.29 6.76
N LEU A 220 -30.89 14.13 6.36
CA LEU A 220 -31.42 12.83 6.78
C LEU A 220 -31.24 12.60 8.29
N THR A 221 -30.10 12.96 8.87
CA THR A 221 -29.87 12.78 10.31
C THR A 221 -30.71 13.71 11.19
N ALA A 222 -31.17 14.86 10.69
CA ALA A 222 -31.99 15.80 11.46
C ALA A 222 -33.50 15.64 11.21
N ILE A 223 -33.91 15.45 9.95
CA ILE A 223 -35.33 15.40 9.57
C ILE A 223 -35.97 14.06 9.97
N LEU A 224 -35.26 12.94 9.76
CA LEU A 224 -35.80 11.62 10.06
C LEU A 224 -36.16 11.42 11.55
N PRO A 225 -35.33 11.82 12.54
CA PRO A 225 -35.71 11.69 13.94
C PRO A 225 -36.84 12.64 14.34
N ILE A 226 -36.92 13.84 13.76
CA ILE A 226 -38.02 14.79 14.04
C ILE A 226 -39.35 14.22 13.52
N LEU A 227 -39.37 13.70 12.27
CA LEU A 227 -40.55 13.07 11.69
C LEU A 227 -40.95 11.82 12.47
N LEU A 228 -39.99 10.98 12.88
CA LEU A 228 -40.25 9.80 13.69
C LEU A 228 -40.85 10.18 15.05
N ALA A 229 -40.32 11.20 15.73
CA ALA A 229 -40.86 11.68 17.01
C ALA A 229 -42.28 12.23 16.86
N ALA A 230 -42.58 12.97 15.79
CA ALA A 230 -43.92 13.47 15.51
C ALA A 230 -44.92 12.33 15.24
N LEU A 231 -44.51 11.31 14.47
CA LEU A 231 -45.33 10.12 14.22
C LEU A 231 -45.61 9.33 15.50
N LEU A 232 -44.61 9.15 16.35
CA LEU A 232 -44.76 8.47 17.65
C LEU A 232 -45.69 9.25 18.58
N ALA A 233 -45.57 10.58 18.66
CA ALA A 233 -46.45 11.42 19.46
C ALA A 233 -47.91 11.33 18.98
N ALA A 234 -48.13 11.36 17.66
CA ALA A 234 -49.46 11.18 17.08
C ALA A 234 -50.05 9.79 17.37
N LEU A 235 -49.24 8.73 17.29
CA LEU A 235 -49.66 7.37 17.64
C LEU A 235 -50.08 7.27 19.11
N VAL A 236 -49.28 7.83 20.02
CA VAL A 236 -49.60 7.86 21.46
C VAL A 236 -50.89 8.63 21.71
N ALA A 237 -51.06 9.80 21.08
CA ALA A 237 -52.29 10.56 21.18
C ALA A 237 -53.49 9.75 20.70
N MET A 238 -53.39 9.09 19.53
CA MET A 238 -54.46 8.24 19.01
C MET A 238 -54.79 7.07 19.94
N LEU A 239 -53.79 6.43 20.57
CA LEU A 239 -54.03 5.35 21.53
C LEU A 239 -54.70 5.84 22.82
N VAL A 240 -54.35 7.04 23.29
CA VAL A 240 -54.97 7.67 24.47
C VAL A 240 -56.41 8.11 24.17
N PHE A 241 -56.64 8.76 23.03
CA PHE A 241 -57.97 9.24 22.66
C PHE A 241 -58.89 8.12 22.19
N ALA A 242 -58.42 7.15 21.39
CA ALA A 242 -59.22 5.98 21.00
C ALA A 242 -59.40 4.98 22.15
N GLY A 243 -58.44 4.88 23.07
CA GLY A 243 -58.58 4.11 24.32
C GLY A 243 -59.53 4.77 25.32
N GLY A 244 -59.75 6.09 25.21
CA GLY A 244 -60.76 6.83 25.97
C GLY A 244 -62.19 6.53 25.51
N ASP A 245 -62.42 6.42 24.21
CA ASP A 245 -63.75 6.10 23.65
C ASP A 245 -64.14 4.62 23.82
N ALA A 246 -63.17 3.72 24.00
CA ALA A 246 -63.45 2.31 24.32
C ALA A 246 -63.88 2.08 25.79
N CYS A 247 -63.69 3.06 26.68
CA CYS A 247 -64.10 2.99 28.09
C CYS A 247 -65.05 4.13 28.52
N GLY A 248 -65.57 4.93 27.58
CA GLY A 248 -66.33 6.15 27.84
C GLY A 248 -67.80 6.11 27.39
N GLY A 249 -68.48 4.97 27.49
CA GLY A 249 -69.88 4.83 27.11
C GLY A 249 -70.89 5.33 28.17
N SER A 250 -71.25 6.62 28.09
CA SER A 250 -72.59 7.21 28.29
C SER A 250 -73.35 7.06 29.64
N SER A 251 -73.61 8.20 30.30
CA SER A 251 -74.98 8.67 30.61
C SER A 251 -74.98 10.05 31.30
N ALA A 252 -75.17 11.11 30.52
CA ALA A 252 -75.68 12.38 31.05
C ALA A 252 -77.20 12.40 30.79
N PHE A 253 -77.98 11.98 31.79
CA PHE A 253 -79.44 12.08 31.76
C PHE A 253 -79.87 13.48 32.21
N THR A 254 -80.69 14.10 31.38
CA THR A 254 -81.23 15.45 31.46
C THR A 254 -82.04 15.75 32.73
N LYS A 255 -81.90 17.00 33.20
CA LYS A 255 -82.65 17.70 34.25
C LYS A 255 -84.15 17.34 34.28
N PRO A 256 -84.76 17.00 35.45
CA PRO A 256 -86.20 16.86 35.54
C PRO A 256 -86.86 18.24 35.72
N GLU A 257 -87.82 18.51 34.85
CA GLU A 257 -88.82 19.57 34.97
C GLU A 257 -89.83 19.20 36.07
N ALA A 258 -90.16 20.15 36.94
CA ALA A 258 -91.04 19.93 38.08
C ALA A 258 -92.51 19.84 37.61
N VAL A 259 -93.08 18.63 37.65
CA VAL A 259 -94.50 18.40 37.40
C VAL A 259 -95.28 18.48 38.72
N ALA A 260 -96.31 19.33 38.76
CA ALA A 260 -97.19 19.52 39.91
C ALA A 260 -98.04 18.27 40.19
N VAL A 261 -98.04 17.81 41.44
CA VAL A 261 -98.81 16.64 41.88
C VAL A 261 -100.21 17.08 42.32
N GLN A 262 -101.24 16.54 41.67
CA GLN A 262 -102.64 16.72 42.04
C GLN A 262 -102.97 15.90 43.30
N ARG A 263 -103.46 16.56 44.36
CA ARG A 263 -103.86 15.92 45.62
C ARG A 263 -105.22 15.22 45.49
N TYR A 264 -105.26 13.95 45.89
CA TYR A 264 -106.52 13.21 46.08
C TYR A 264 -106.79 13.03 47.59
N ASN A 265 -108.03 13.31 48.01
CA ASN A 265 -108.53 13.09 49.36
C ASN A 265 -109.13 11.67 49.44
N THR A 266 -108.65 10.84 50.36
CA THR A 266 -109.24 9.53 50.66
C THR A 266 -110.20 9.64 51.84
N HIS A 267 -111.47 9.28 51.62
CA HIS A 267 -112.52 9.26 52.64
C HIS A 267 -112.39 8.02 53.54
N HIS A 268 -112.64 8.22 54.84
CA HIS A 268 -112.64 7.17 55.87
C HIS A 268 -113.79 6.16 55.68
N VAL A 269 -113.51 4.88 55.93
CA VAL A 269 -114.51 3.84 56.18
C VAL A 269 -114.26 3.26 57.57
N TYR A 270 -115.34 3.15 58.35
CA TYR A 270 -115.37 2.84 59.79
C TYR A 270 -115.09 1.38 60.15
N ASP A 271 -114.64 1.21 61.39
CA ASP A 271 -114.34 -0.02 62.15
C ASP A 271 -115.49 -1.04 62.26
N GLN A 272 -115.12 -2.31 62.47
CA GLN A 272 -115.84 -3.26 63.34
C GLN A 272 -114.91 -4.43 63.76
N PRO A 273 -115.19 -5.13 64.89
CA PRO A 273 -114.24 -5.24 65.98
C PRO A 273 -113.74 -6.68 66.26
N ALA A 274 -112.78 -6.72 67.19
CA ALA A 274 -111.97 -7.86 67.62
C ALA A 274 -112.71 -9.05 68.27
N ALA A 275 -112.06 -10.22 68.20
CA ALA A 275 -112.11 -11.29 69.19
C ALA A 275 -110.64 -11.66 69.50
N ARG A 276 -110.07 -11.43 70.71
CA ARG A 276 -110.20 -12.23 71.95
C ARG A 276 -110.10 -13.73 71.66
N LEU A 277 -109.16 -14.51 72.19
CA LEU A 277 -108.32 -14.45 73.40
C LEU A 277 -106.93 -15.04 73.08
#